data_AF-A0A3D4CM48-F1
#
_entry.id   AF-A0A3D4CM48-F1
#
_cell.length_a   1.000
_cell.length_b   1.000
_cell.length_c   1.000
_cell.angle_alpha   90.00
_cell.angle_beta   90.00
_cell.angle_gamma   90.00
#
_symmetry.space_group_name_H-M   'P 1'
#
loop_
_entity.id
_entity.type
_entity.pdbx_description
1 polymer ?
#
loop_
_entity_poly.entity_id
_entity_poly.type
_entity_poly.pdbx_seq_one_letter_code
_entity_poly.pdbx_strand_id
1 'polypeptide(L)'
;MSNIIKKSDIKTQNRQEYKPEKDFGFTFVAISIIIFIAGLMVSLYFSIFTYITLGQVIQLYVAFIIIGLLIPKKIIHKIKIIHYERIIIAFTGFPMLLLTLFFVLNYYIIIDEYKREYQISHFHYSVSRSGAYFKIKNPDEYLWFDAPFKIDEVHSANPTKAVLTIGKGIFGFEVEKKLVLE
;
A
#
# COMPACT_ATOMS: atom_id res chain seq x y z
N MET A 1 70.87 42.97 13.94
CA MET A 1 70.77 41.62 14.55
C MET A 1 69.44 41.03 14.16
N SER A 2 69.51 39.97 13.35
CA SER A 2 68.40 39.24 12.76
C SER A 2 67.88 38.20 13.76
N ASN A 3 66.62 38.30 14.18
CA ASN A 3 65.93 37.24 14.92
C ASN A 3 65.04 36.48 13.95
N ILE A 4 65.62 35.44 13.37
CA ILE A 4 64.93 34.38 12.64
C ILE A 4 64.11 33.59 13.65
N ILE A 5 62.79 33.82 13.66
CA ILE A 5 61.86 32.99 14.43
C ILE A 5 61.82 31.61 13.75
N LYS A 6 62.28 30.60 14.48
CA LYS A 6 62.32 29.19 14.09
C LYS A 6 60.92 28.69 13.71
N LYS A 7 60.76 28.30 12.44
CA LYS A 7 59.77 27.31 11.99
C LYS A 7 60.11 25.95 12.62
N SER A 8 59.50 25.57 13.73
CA SER A 8 59.53 24.17 14.16
C SER A 8 58.42 23.70 15.11
N ASP A 9 57.32 24.44 15.25
CA ASP A 9 56.13 23.94 15.96
C ASP A 9 55.01 23.68 14.95
N ILE A 10 55.30 22.85 13.93
CA ILE A 10 54.25 22.14 13.21
C ILE A 10 53.74 21.10 14.19
N LYS A 11 52.77 21.51 15.01
CA LYS A 11 51.93 20.61 15.79
C LYS A 11 51.56 19.46 14.88
N THR A 12 52.13 18.29 15.15
CA THR A 12 51.65 17.00 14.68
C THR A 12 50.25 16.85 15.25
N GLN A 13 49.28 17.49 14.59
CA GLN A 13 47.88 17.16 14.77
C GLN A 13 47.81 15.67 14.48
N ASN A 14 47.53 14.89 15.52
CA ASN A 14 47.03 13.54 15.42
C ASN A 14 46.02 13.51 14.28
N ARG A 15 46.46 13.11 13.08
CA ARG A 15 45.56 12.69 12.03
C ARG A 15 44.97 11.40 12.57
N GLN A 16 43.89 11.51 13.32
CA GLN A 16 43.01 10.39 13.56
C GLN A 16 42.70 9.84 12.18
N GLU A 17 43.21 8.64 11.94
CA GLU A 17 42.99 7.89 10.72
C GLU A 17 41.48 7.88 10.48
N TYR A 18 41.03 8.49 9.38
CA TYR A 18 39.62 8.56 9.03
C TYR A 18 39.12 7.13 8.85
N LYS A 19 38.52 6.56 9.90
CA LYS A 19 37.74 5.34 9.77
C LYS A 19 36.41 5.77 9.17
N PRO A 20 36.06 5.34 7.94
CA PRO A 20 34.74 5.60 7.42
C PRO A 20 33.74 4.94 8.37
N GLU A 21 33.02 5.76 9.13
CA GLU A 21 31.87 5.30 9.90
C GLU A 21 30.87 4.73 8.90
N LYS A 22 30.40 3.50 9.15
CA LYS A 22 29.54 2.78 8.21
C LYS A 22 28.22 3.54 8.07
N ASP A 23 28.04 4.20 6.93
CA ASP A 23 26.82 4.98 6.66
C ASP A 23 25.70 4.03 6.24
N PHE A 24 24.85 3.68 7.19
CA PHE A 24 23.70 2.80 6.95
C PHE A 24 22.54 3.52 6.26
N GLY A 25 22.61 4.85 6.08
CA GLY A 25 21.55 5.68 5.50
C GLY A 25 21.11 5.20 4.12
N PHE A 26 22.08 4.91 3.25
CA PHE A 26 21.82 4.40 1.90
C PHE A 26 21.02 3.09 1.90
N THR A 27 21.31 2.17 2.83
CA THR A 27 20.56 0.91 2.95
C THR A 27 19.11 1.15 3.36
N PHE A 28 18.86 2.06 4.30
CA PHE A 28 17.49 2.39 4.73
C PHE A 28 16.69 3.08 3.63
N VAL A 29 17.33 3.95 2.85
CA VAL A 29 16.70 4.58 1.67
C VAL A 29 16.35 3.53 0.62
N ALA A 30 17.29 2.63 0.29
CA ALA A 30 17.05 1.55 -0.66
C ALA A 30 15.88 0.65 -0.23
N ILE A 31 15.86 0.24 1.05
CA ILE A 31 14.75 -0.55 1.62
C ILE A 31 13.43 0.22 1.52
N SER A 32 13.42 1.52 1.82
CA SER A 32 12.20 2.34 1.75
C SER A 32 11.64 2.44 0.34
N ILE A 33 12.51 2.54 -0.68
CA ILE A 33 12.10 2.52 -2.09
C ILE A 33 11.50 1.16 -2.47
N ILE A 34 12.14 0.05 -2.04
CA ILE A 34 11.62 -1.30 -2.29
C ILE A 34 10.24 -1.48 -1.64
N ILE A 35 10.10 -1.08 -0.37
CA ILE A 35 8.83 -1.11 0.36
C ILE A 35 7.78 -0.26 -0.35
N PHE A 36 8.16 0.92 -0.85
CA PHE A 36 7.26 1.79 -1.58
C PHE A 36 6.71 1.10 -2.84
N ILE A 37 7.59 0.55 -3.68
CA ILE A 37 7.19 -0.10 -4.94
C ILE A 37 6.37 -1.36 -4.65
N ALA A 38 6.85 -2.24 -3.77
CA ALA A 38 6.15 -3.48 -3.43
C ALA A 38 4.79 -3.18 -2.77
N GLY A 39 4.77 -2.23 -1.82
CA GLY A 39 3.56 -1.79 -1.15
C GLY A 39 2.55 -1.16 -2.12
N LEU A 40 3.01 -0.46 -3.16
CA LEU A 40 2.14 0.10 -4.20
C LEU A 40 1.45 -0.99 -5.00
N MET A 41 2.18 -2.01 -5.42
CA MET A 41 1.57 -3.13 -6.13
C MET A 41 0.55 -3.87 -5.26
N VAL A 42 0.88 -4.12 -3.99
CA VAL A 42 -0.02 -4.80 -3.06
C VAL A 42 -1.26 -3.95 -2.75
N SER A 43 -1.09 -2.65 -2.50
CA SER A 43 -2.20 -1.74 -2.20
C SER A 43 -3.14 -1.60 -3.41
N LEU A 44 -2.60 -1.50 -4.62
CA LEU A 44 -3.41 -1.50 -5.85
C LEU A 44 -4.18 -2.81 -6.03
N TYR A 45 -3.56 -3.95 -5.75
CA TYR A 45 -4.23 -5.24 -5.82
C TYR A 45 -5.41 -5.31 -4.85
N PHE A 46 -5.22 -4.93 -3.58
CA PHE A 46 -6.29 -4.97 -2.57
C PHE A 46 -7.34 -3.86 -2.73
N SER A 47 -6.98 -2.74 -3.36
CA SER A 47 -7.95 -1.67 -3.65
C SER A 47 -8.99 -2.07 -4.69
N ILE A 48 -8.71 -3.09 -5.53
CA ILE A 48 -9.70 -3.64 -6.47
C ILE A 48 -10.85 -4.29 -5.70
N PHE A 49 -10.55 -4.94 -4.57
CA PHE A 49 -11.54 -5.67 -3.76
C PHE A 49 -12.14 -4.83 -2.64
N THR A 50 -11.60 -3.65 -2.36
CA THR A 50 -12.03 -2.80 -1.25
C THR A 50 -12.80 -1.60 -1.80
N TYR A 51 -14.02 -1.38 -1.35
CA TYR A 51 -14.81 -0.20 -1.72
C TYR A 51 -14.28 1.03 -1.00
N ILE A 52 -13.23 1.63 -1.57
CA ILE A 52 -12.60 2.85 -1.10
C ILE A 52 -12.38 3.81 -2.25
N THR A 53 -12.73 5.08 -2.04
CA THR A 53 -12.50 6.13 -3.05
C THR A 53 -11.03 6.55 -3.08
N LEU A 54 -10.55 6.99 -4.24
CA LEU A 54 -9.18 7.52 -4.37
C LEU A 54 -8.90 8.66 -3.36
N GLY A 55 -9.91 9.51 -3.09
CA GLY A 55 -9.81 10.58 -2.10
C GLY A 55 -9.54 10.04 -0.68
N GLN A 56 -10.22 8.97 -0.27
CA GLN A 56 -9.99 8.32 1.02
C GLN A 56 -8.60 7.67 1.09
N VAL A 57 -8.13 7.05 0.01
CA VAL A 57 -6.77 6.49 -0.06
C VAL A 57 -5.72 7.58 0.13
N ILE A 58 -5.87 8.72 -0.54
CA ILE A 58 -4.96 9.87 -0.40
C ILE A 58 -5.00 10.40 1.04
N GLN A 59 -6.18 10.53 1.64
CA GLN A 59 -6.32 10.98 3.04
C GLN A 59 -5.61 10.04 4.02
N LEU A 60 -5.79 8.72 3.88
CA LEU A 60 -5.10 7.72 4.69
C LEU A 60 -3.58 7.80 4.49
N TYR A 61 -3.11 7.93 3.25
CA TYR A 61 -1.69 8.06 2.96
C TYR A 61 -1.08 9.30 3.62
N VAL A 62 -1.75 10.45 3.54
CA VAL A 62 -1.30 11.69 4.22
C VAL A 62 -1.31 11.52 5.74
N ALA A 63 -2.32 10.88 6.32
CA ALA A 63 -2.34 10.58 7.74
C ALA A 63 -1.15 9.68 8.15
N PHE A 64 -0.82 8.66 7.34
CA PHE A 64 0.33 7.81 7.57
C PHE A 64 1.67 8.51 7.35
N ILE A 65 1.77 9.51 6.47
CA ILE A 65 2.93 10.40 6.38
C ILE A 65 3.11 11.17 7.68
N ILE A 66 2.05 11.75 8.24
CA ILE A 66 2.12 12.49 9.50
C ILE A 66 2.62 11.57 10.63
N ILE A 67 2.05 10.36 10.75
CA ILE A 67 2.50 9.35 11.71
C ILE A 67 3.97 8.95 11.43
N GLY A 68 4.31 8.75 10.16
CA GLY A 68 5.64 8.42 9.68
C GLY A 68 6.68 9.52 9.88
N LEU A 69 6.30 10.78 10.04
CA LEU A 69 7.20 11.87 10.42
C LEU A 69 7.42 11.94 11.94
N LEU A 70 6.45 11.46 12.74
CA LEU A 70 6.53 11.47 14.20
C LEU A 70 7.40 10.34 14.76
N ILE A 71 7.40 9.17 14.11
CA ILE A 71 8.13 7.98 14.58
C ILE A 71 9.66 8.11 14.46
N PRO A 72 10.22 8.56 13.31
CA PRO A 72 11.63 8.84 13.13
C PRO A 72 12.21 9.79 14.17
N LYS A 73 11.45 10.80 14.61
CA LYS A 73 11.92 11.75 15.62
C LYS A 73 12.29 11.08 16.94
N LYS A 74 11.56 10.02 17.34
CA LYS A 74 11.81 9.30 18.60
C LYS A 74 12.86 8.19 18.46
N ILE A 75 12.88 7.46 17.35
CA ILE A 75 13.75 6.27 17.18
C ILE A 75 15.11 6.65 16.56
N ILE A 76 15.14 7.57 15.59
CA ILE A 76 16.33 7.91 14.79
C ILE A 76 17.24 8.93 15.50
N HIS A 77 16.88 9.42 16.70
CA HIS A 77 17.87 10.16 17.50
C HIS A 77 19.08 9.30 17.88
N LYS A 78 18.93 7.96 17.84
CA LYS A 78 20.01 7.00 18.11
C LYS A 78 20.79 6.55 16.87
N ILE A 79 20.36 6.90 15.65
CA ILE A 79 20.98 6.46 14.40
C ILE A 79 21.43 7.70 13.62
N LYS A 80 22.70 7.74 13.21
CA LYS A 80 23.30 8.82 12.41
C LYS A 80 22.81 8.75 10.95
N ILE A 81 21.53 9.05 10.72
CA ILE A 81 20.93 9.19 9.39
C ILE A 81 20.85 10.68 9.05
N ILE A 82 21.21 11.04 7.81
CA ILE A 82 21.19 12.42 7.31
C ILE A 82 19.74 12.93 7.22
N HIS A 83 19.52 14.22 7.47
CA HIS A 83 18.18 14.81 7.51
C HIS A 83 17.33 14.49 6.26
N TYR A 84 17.93 14.52 5.07
CA TYR A 84 17.24 14.21 3.81
C TYR A 84 16.78 12.76 3.72
N GLU A 85 17.58 11.81 4.17
CA GLU A 85 17.23 10.38 4.14
C GLU A 85 16.07 10.09 5.10
N ARG A 86 16.04 10.74 6.27
CA ARG A 86 14.91 10.64 7.21
C ARG A 86 13.62 11.10 6.58
N ILE A 87 13.66 12.20 5.83
CA ILE A 87 12.49 12.73 5.11
C ILE A 87 12.04 11.71 4.07
N ILE A 88 12.96 11.16 3.26
CA ILE A 88 12.62 10.15 2.25
C ILE A 88 11.94 8.95 2.91
N ILE A 89 12.53 8.36 3.95
CA ILE A 89 11.97 7.20 4.67
C ILE A 89 10.57 7.50 5.24
N ALA A 90 10.37 8.72 5.76
CA ALA A 90 9.11 9.16 6.36
C ALA A 90 8.01 9.46 5.32
N PHE A 91 8.36 9.78 4.08
CA PHE A 91 7.41 10.09 3.02
C PHE A 91 7.13 8.91 2.08
N THR A 92 8.07 7.97 1.93
CA THR A 92 7.93 6.85 0.99
C THR A 92 7.76 5.53 1.71
N GLY A 93 8.76 5.10 2.49
CA GLY A 93 8.79 3.76 3.05
C GLY A 93 7.72 3.53 4.11
N PHE A 94 7.78 4.31 5.19
CA PHE A 94 6.93 4.06 6.35
C PHE A 94 5.42 4.24 6.08
N PRO A 95 4.97 5.31 5.39
CA PRO A 95 3.55 5.49 5.09
C PRO A 95 3.02 4.38 4.19
N MET A 96 3.83 3.95 3.22
CA MET A 96 3.41 2.89 2.31
C MET A 96 3.31 1.53 2.99
N LEU A 97 4.21 1.26 3.93
CA LEU A 97 4.12 0.07 4.76
C LEU A 97 2.81 0.05 5.58
N LEU A 98 2.46 1.18 6.20
CA LEU A 98 1.20 1.29 6.95
C LEU A 98 -0.02 1.19 6.04
N LEU A 99 0.00 1.83 4.87
CA LEU A 99 -1.10 1.74 3.90
C LEU A 99 -1.30 0.31 3.41
N THR A 100 -0.20 -0.39 3.11
CA THR A 100 -0.23 -1.78 2.70
C THR A 100 -0.81 -2.65 3.80
N LEU A 101 -0.33 -2.49 5.04
CA LEU A 101 -0.84 -3.23 6.19
C LEU A 101 -2.32 -2.93 6.42
N PHE A 102 -2.75 -1.68 6.25
CA PHE A 102 -4.14 -1.28 6.36
C PHE A 102 -5.03 -2.05 5.37
N PHE A 103 -4.65 -2.08 4.08
CA PHE A 103 -5.41 -2.81 3.06
C PHE A 103 -5.45 -4.31 3.34
N VAL A 104 -4.31 -4.90 3.68
CA VAL A 104 -4.20 -6.34 4.01
C VAL A 104 -5.09 -6.69 5.19
N LEU A 105 -4.99 -5.95 6.30
CA LEU A 105 -5.81 -6.19 7.49
C LEU A 105 -7.29 -5.95 7.22
N ASN A 106 -7.65 -4.91 6.46
CA ASN A 106 -9.05 -4.68 6.11
C ASN A 106 -9.62 -5.82 5.27
N TYR A 107 -8.81 -6.39 4.38
CA TYR A 107 -9.22 -7.51 3.55
C TYR A 107 -9.37 -8.80 4.36
N TYR A 108 -8.40 -9.15 5.21
CA TYR A 108 -8.41 -10.44 5.90
C TYR A 108 -9.27 -10.48 7.17
N ILE A 109 -9.40 -9.36 7.88
CA ILE A 109 -10.13 -9.31 9.14
C ILE A 109 -11.51 -8.72 8.89
N ILE A 110 -12.52 -9.58 8.87
CA ILE A 110 -13.91 -9.22 8.65
C ILE A 110 -14.65 -9.21 9.98
N ILE A 111 -15.34 -8.11 10.24
CA ILE A 111 -16.16 -7.92 11.46
C ILE A 111 -17.60 -8.38 11.21
N ASP A 112 -18.10 -8.18 9.98
CA ASP A 112 -19.49 -8.49 9.63
C ASP A 112 -19.59 -8.88 8.15
N GLU A 113 -20.55 -9.73 7.79
CA GLU A 113 -20.77 -10.20 6.43
C GLU A 113 -22.25 -10.11 6.06
N TYR A 114 -22.52 -9.58 4.87
CA TYR A 114 -23.87 -9.56 4.31
C TYR A 114 -23.85 -9.87 2.82
N LYS A 115 -25.00 -10.30 2.32
CA LYS A 115 -25.19 -10.66 0.91
C LYS A 115 -26.03 -9.60 0.22
N ARG A 116 -25.62 -9.20 -0.99
CA ARG A 116 -26.46 -8.43 -1.91
C ARG A 116 -26.85 -9.32 -3.08
N GLU A 117 -28.15 -9.42 -3.31
CA GLU A 117 -28.70 -10.17 -4.43
C GLU A 117 -29.01 -9.22 -5.60
N TYR A 118 -28.64 -9.66 -6.79
CA TYR A 118 -28.86 -8.93 -8.04
C TYR A 118 -29.57 -9.85 -9.03
N GLN A 119 -30.61 -9.34 -9.70
CA GLN A 119 -31.24 -10.08 -10.80
C GLN A 119 -30.43 -9.91 -12.09
N ILE A 120 -30.13 -11.00 -12.79
CA ILE A 120 -29.42 -10.96 -14.07
C ILE A 120 -30.45 -10.84 -15.19
N SER A 121 -30.35 -9.78 -16.00
CA SER A 121 -31.18 -9.62 -17.20
C SER A 121 -30.60 -10.34 -18.42
N HIS A 122 -29.28 -10.27 -18.62
CA HIS A 122 -28.58 -10.88 -19.74
C HIS A 122 -27.21 -11.37 -19.27
N PHE A 123 -26.83 -12.60 -19.62
CA PHE A 123 -25.51 -13.14 -19.37
C PHE A 123 -24.75 -13.27 -20.68
N HIS A 124 -23.53 -12.72 -20.76
CA HIS A 124 -22.63 -12.89 -21.90
C HIS A 124 -21.28 -13.43 -21.41
N TYR A 125 -20.99 -14.68 -21.75
CA TYR A 125 -19.67 -15.27 -21.54
C TYR A 125 -18.79 -14.95 -22.75
N SER A 126 -17.68 -14.22 -22.55
CA SER A 126 -16.70 -13.96 -23.61
C SER A 126 -15.46 -14.81 -23.37
N VAL A 127 -15.16 -15.75 -24.26
CA VAL A 127 -13.98 -16.61 -24.16
C VAL A 127 -12.68 -15.86 -24.51
N SER A 128 -12.78 -14.73 -25.22
CA SER A 128 -11.63 -13.98 -25.75
C SER A 128 -11.01 -12.98 -24.78
N ARG A 129 -11.72 -12.62 -23.71
CA ARG A 129 -11.23 -11.86 -22.56
C ARG A 129 -11.43 -12.76 -21.36
N SER A 130 -10.41 -13.05 -20.58
CA SER A 130 -10.51 -13.95 -19.42
C SER A 130 -11.45 -13.38 -18.35
N GLY A 131 -12.76 -13.46 -18.57
CA GLY A 131 -13.79 -12.84 -17.75
C GLY A 131 -15.21 -13.15 -18.26
N ALA A 132 -16.16 -13.21 -17.35
CA ALA A 132 -17.57 -13.42 -17.62
C ALA A 132 -18.33 -12.11 -17.35
N TYR A 133 -19.22 -11.71 -18.27
CA TYR A 133 -19.94 -10.45 -18.19
C TYR A 133 -21.42 -10.70 -17.90
N PHE A 134 -21.97 -10.05 -16.86
CA PHE A 134 -23.38 -10.19 -16.50
C PHE A 134 -24.03 -8.81 -16.46
N LYS A 135 -25.17 -8.66 -17.14
CA LYS A 135 -25.98 -7.46 -17.13
C LYS A 135 -27.03 -7.58 -16.03
N ILE A 136 -26.84 -6.86 -14.93
CA ILE A 136 -27.79 -6.83 -13.80
C ILE A 136 -29.00 -5.96 -14.17
N LYS A 137 -30.20 -6.43 -13.83
CA LYS A 137 -31.45 -5.68 -13.88
C LYS A 137 -31.61 -4.92 -12.56
N ASN A 138 -31.13 -3.69 -12.51
CA ASN A 138 -31.61 -2.68 -11.55
C ASN A 138 -32.40 -1.63 -12.36
N PRO A 139 -33.40 -0.91 -11.79
CA PRO A 139 -34.36 -0.15 -12.58
C PRO A 139 -33.74 0.80 -13.62
N ASP A 140 -32.54 1.36 -13.37
CA ASP A 140 -31.97 2.42 -14.20
C ASP A 140 -30.44 2.36 -14.42
N GLU A 141 -29.73 1.30 -14.04
CA GLU A 141 -28.26 1.26 -14.14
C GLU A 141 -27.69 -0.05 -14.71
N TYR A 142 -26.71 0.11 -15.60
CA TYR A 142 -25.90 -0.97 -16.17
C TYR A 142 -24.59 -1.07 -15.37
N LEU A 143 -24.49 -2.03 -14.46
CA LEU A 143 -23.23 -2.34 -13.78
C LEU A 143 -22.42 -3.33 -14.60
N TRP A 144 -21.25 -2.87 -15.05
CA TRP A 144 -20.25 -3.69 -15.70
C TRP A 144 -19.35 -4.28 -14.63
N PHE A 145 -19.46 -5.57 -14.39
CA PHE A 145 -18.45 -6.30 -13.64
C PHE A 145 -17.45 -6.86 -14.65
N ASP A 146 -16.32 -6.17 -14.84
CA ASP A 146 -15.12 -6.89 -15.27
C ASP A 146 -14.81 -7.81 -14.11
N ALA A 147 -14.88 -9.12 -14.31
CA ALA A 147 -14.50 -10.07 -13.30
C ALA A 147 -12.99 -10.32 -13.40
N PRO A 148 -12.11 -9.66 -12.61
CA PRO A 148 -10.78 -10.21 -12.35
C PRO A 148 -10.85 -11.50 -11.51
N PHE A 149 -12.07 -11.98 -11.21
CA PHE A 149 -12.38 -13.04 -10.27
C PHE A 149 -12.47 -14.41 -10.94
N LYS A 150 -12.05 -15.45 -10.21
CA LYS A 150 -12.60 -16.79 -10.43
C LYS A 150 -14.06 -16.73 -10.02
N ILE A 151 -14.97 -17.06 -10.94
CA ILE A 151 -16.31 -17.46 -10.54
C ILE A 151 -16.13 -18.75 -9.74
N ASP A 152 -16.38 -18.71 -8.44
CA ASP A 152 -16.16 -19.87 -7.58
C ASP A 152 -17.09 -21.02 -7.98
N GLU A 153 -18.37 -20.70 -8.25
CA GLU A 153 -19.41 -21.68 -8.58
C GLU A 153 -20.41 -21.08 -9.59
N VAL A 154 -20.58 -21.75 -10.74
CA VAL A 154 -21.69 -21.52 -11.68
C VAL A 154 -22.67 -22.68 -11.50
N HIS A 155 -23.81 -22.42 -10.87
CA HIS A 155 -24.81 -23.46 -10.63
C HIS A 155 -25.74 -23.71 -11.82
N SER A 156 -25.74 -22.83 -12.82
CA SER A 156 -26.62 -22.90 -14.00
C SER A 156 -25.93 -22.41 -15.27
N ALA A 157 -26.21 -23.05 -16.40
CA ALA A 157 -25.74 -22.60 -17.72
C ALA A 157 -26.29 -21.22 -18.11
N ASN A 158 -27.41 -20.80 -17.52
CA ASN A 158 -28.02 -19.48 -17.67
C ASN A 158 -28.42 -18.94 -16.28
N PRO A 159 -27.48 -18.34 -15.54
CA PRO A 159 -27.78 -17.82 -14.21
C PRO A 159 -28.75 -16.63 -14.32
N THR A 160 -29.72 -16.61 -13.43
CA THR A 160 -30.77 -15.59 -13.31
C THR A 160 -30.52 -14.65 -12.13
N LYS A 161 -29.64 -15.03 -11.21
CA LYS A 161 -29.28 -14.23 -10.04
C LYS A 161 -27.77 -14.23 -9.82
N ALA A 162 -27.27 -13.09 -9.34
CA ALA A 162 -25.91 -12.94 -8.84
C ALA A 162 -25.97 -12.57 -7.36
N VAL A 163 -25.31 -13.36 -6.51
CA VAL A 163 -25.24 -13.14 -5.07
C VAL A 163 -23.81 -12.72 -4.73
N LEU A 164 -23.64 -11.44 -4.38
CA LEU A 164 -22.36 -10.89 -3.95
C LEU A 164 -22.31 -10.88 -2.41
N THR A 165 -21.37 -11.62 -1.85
CA THR A 165 -21.02 -11.56 -0.43
C THR A 165 -20.02 -10.43 -0.22
N ILE A 166 -20.39 -9.47 0.62
CA ILE A 166 -19.56 -8.33 1.01
C ILE A 166 -19.25 -8.48 2.50
N GLY A 167 -17.96 -8.37 2.84
CA GLY A 167 -17.48 -8.33 4.22
C GLY A 167 -17.11 -6.90 4.62
N LYS A 168 -17.50 -6.48 5.82
CA LYS A 168 -17.02 -5.23 6.42
C LYS A 168 -15.70 -5.49 7.13
N GLY A 169 -14.62 -4.90 6.62
CA GLY A 169 -13.28 -5.04 7.18
C GLY A 169 -13.10 -4.36 8.53
N ILE A 170 -12.00 -4.66 9.22
CA ILE A 170 -11.70 -4.13 10.56
C ILE A 170 -11.67 -2.60 10.64
N PHE A 171 -11.33 -1.93 9.55
CA PHE A 171 -11.32 -0.47 9.47
C PHE A 171 -12.63 0.11 8.93
N GLY A 172 -13.67 -0.71 8.80
CA GLY A 172 -15.01 -0.31 8.41
C GLY A 172 -15.23 -0.19 6.90
N PHE A 173 -14.22 -0.48 6.08
CA PHE A 173 -14.36 -0.48 4.62
C PHE A 173 -14.90 -1.82 4.14
N GLU A 174 -15.87 -1.76 3.25
CA GLU A 174 -16.49 -2.92 2.62
C GLU A 174 -15.50 -3.58 1.65
N VAL A 175 -15.51 -4.91 1.63
CA VAL A 175 -14.60 -5.75 0.85
C VAL A 175 -15.41 -6.84 0.15
N GLU A 176 -15.18 -7.01 -1.14
CA GLU A 176 -15.76 -8.10 -1.93
C GLU A 176 -15.15 -9.44 -1.53
N LYS A 177 -15.99 -10.45 -1.27
CA LYS A 177 -15.55 -11.78 -0.83
C LYS A 177 -15.84 -12.89 -1.81
N LYS A 178 -17.09 -13.01 -2.22
CA LYS A 178 -17.55 -14.10 -3.06
C LYS A 178 -18.66 -13.62 -3.96
N LEU A 179 -18.62 -14.02 -5.22
CA LEU A 179 -19.72 -13.87 -6.17
C LEU A 179 -20.20 -15.27 -6.55
N VAL A 180 -21.47 -15.56 -6.28
CA VAL A 180 -22.14 -16.81 -6.69
C VAL A 180 -23.16 -16.48 -7.76
N LEU A 181 -23.22 -17.31 -8.80
CA LEU A 181 -24.18 -17.17 -9.89
C LEU A 181 -25.16 -18.35 -9.84
N GLU A 182 -26.42 -18.02 -9.66
CA GLU A 182 -27.55 -18.96 -9.54
C GLU A 182 -28.47 -18.89 -10.75
#